data_AF-A0A2I0JWM0-F1
#
_entry.id   AF-A0A2I0JWM0-F1
#
_cell.length_a   1.000
_cell.length_b   1.000
_cell.length_c   1.000
_cell.angle_alpha   90.00
_cell.angle_beta   90.00
_cell.angle_gamma   90.00
#
_symmetry.space_group_name_H-M   'P 1'
#
loop_
_entity.id
_entity.type
_entity.pdbx_description
1 polymer ?
#
loop_
_entity_poly.entity_id
_entity_poly.type
_entity_poly.pdbx_seq_one_letter_code
_entity_poly.pdbx_strand_id
1 'polypeptide(L)'
;MALVPYASAIGSLMYAMLCTRPDIAYAVSVTSRYQSKLGLDHWIAVKNILKYLRRTKDMVLVYGGGELRLDGFTDSDFQSNVDDRKSIFDYIFTCNGGAVSWKSSKQDTTVDSTTEAEHIAASDAAKEAIWI
;
A
#
# COMPACT_ATOMS: atom_id res chain seq x y z
N MET A 1 -12.74 12.83 22.91
CA MET A 1 -12.48 11.43 22.49
C MET A 1 -11.50 10.83 23.47
N ALA A 2 -11.75 9.63 24.00
CA ALA A 2 -10.71 8.87 24.69
C ALA A 2 -9.46 8.81 23.77
N LEU A 3 -8.25 8.84 24.35
CA LEU A 3 -7.00 8.89 23.61
C LEU A 3 -6.80 7.55 22.88
N VAL A 4 -7.44 7.41 21.71
CA VAL A 4 -7.34 6.21 20.88
C VAL A 4 -5.89 6.11 20.41
N PRO A 5 -5.22 4.95 20.56
CA PRO A 5 -3.82 4.79 20.20
C PRO A 5 -3.65 4.65 18.68
N TYR A 6 -4.09 5.66 17.92
CA TYR A 6 -4.17 5.62 16.45
C TYR A 6 -2.79 5.49 15.81
N ALA A 7 -1.85 6.36 16.18
CA ALA A 7 -0.49 6.33 15.64
C ALA A 7 0.21 4.99 15.94
N SER A 8 0.02 4.45 17.15
CA SER A 8 0.55 3.14 17.53
C SER A 8 -0.07 2.02 16.68
N ALA A 9 -1.40 2.02 16.51
CA ALA A 9 -2.09 1.04 15.68
C ALA A 9 -1.64 1.10 14.21
N ILE A 10 -1.51 2.30 13.64
CA ILE A 10 -0.98 2.49 12.28
C ILE A 10 0.45 1.98 12.18
N GLY A 11 1.33 2.28 13.16
CA GLY A 11 2.70 1.77 13.17
C GLY A 11 2.77 0.25 13.16
N SER A 12 1.94 -0.42 13.97
CA SER A 12 1.84 -1.89 13.96
C SER A 12 1.29 -2.44 12.64
N LEU A 13 0.32 -1.77 12.03
CA LEU A 13 -0.22 -2.14 10.71
C LEU A 13 0.81 -1.94 9.60
N MET A 14 1.60 -0.86 9.65
CA MET A 14 2.69 -0.61 8.71
C MET A 14 3.75 -1.70 8.77
N TYR A 15 4.07 -2.22 9.95
CA TYR A 15 4.98 -3.36 10.08
C TYR A 15 4.42 -4.61 9.39
N ALA A 16 3.16 -4.96 9.67
CA ALA A 16 2.50 -6.10 9.01
C ALA A 16 2.46 -5.92 7.47
N MET A 17 2.12 -4.71 7.02
CA MET A 17 2.07 -4.32 5.62
C MET A 17 3.42 -4.50 4.92
N LEU A 18 4.52 -4.04 5.53
CA LEU A 18 5.84 -4.09 4.92
C LEU A 18 6.46 -5.50 4.93
N CYS A 19 6.16 -6.30 5.95
CA CYS A 19 6.84 -7.59 6.11
C CYS A 19 6.09 -8.78 5.50
N THR A 20 4.75 -8.80 5.55
CA THR A 20 4.00 -10.04 5.29
C THR A 20 2.66 -9.86 4.59
N ARG A 21 2.10 -8.64 4.59
CA ARG A 21 0.71 -8.38 4.15
C ARG A 21 0.64 -7.27 3.09
N PRO A 22 1.07 -7.53 1.85
CA PRO A 22 0.95 -6.57 0.75
C PRO A 22 -0.50 -6.12 0.49
N ASP A 23 -1.44 -7.01 0.74
CA ASP A 23 -2.88 -6.83 0.52
C ASP A 23 -3.52 -5.73 1.38
N ILE A 24 -2.89 -5.30 2.49
CA ILE A 24 -3.37 -4.17 3.29
C ILE A 24 -2.69 -2.84 2.92
N ALA A 25 -1.77 -2.81 1.95
CA ALA A 25 -0.92 -1.66 1.69
C ALA A 25 -1.72 -0.38 1.37
N TYR A 26 -2.70 -0.50 0.48
CA TYR A 26 -3.58 0.62 0.16
C TYR A 26 -4.36 1.13 1.39
N ALA A 27 -4.98 0.24 2.15
CA ALA A 27 -5.80 0.64 3.30
C ALA A 27 -4.96 1.34 4.39
N VAL A 28 -3.73 0.87 4.62
CA VAL A 28 -2.78 1.50 5.53
C VAL A 28 -2.28 2.83 4.98
N SER A 29 -2.00 2.94 3.68
CA SER A 29 -1.53 4.18 3.04
C SER A 29 -2.58 5.30 3.08
N VAL A 30 -3.87 4.97 3.07
CA VAL A 30 -4.97 5.93 3.25
C VAL A 30 -5.10 6.33 4.71
N THR A 31 -5.20 5.35 5.63
CA THR A 31 -5.43 5.62 7.05
C THR A 31 -4.26 6.33 7.73
N SER A 32 -3.01 6.12 7.28
CA SER A 32 -1.82 6.79 7.83
C SER A 32 -1.83 8.31 7.66
N ARG A 33 -2.57 8.84 6.67
CA ARG A 33 -2.65 10.29 6.37
C ARG A 33 -3.32 11.10 7.48
N TYR A 34 -4.13 10.45 8.31
CA TYR A 34 -4.97 11.11 9.32
C TYR A 34 -4.40 11.04 10.75
N GLN A 35 -3.09 10.81 10.91
CA GLN A 35 -2.46 10.73 12.23
C GLN A 35 -2.63 12.01 13.07
N SER A 36 -2.51 13.19 12.45
CA SER A 36 -2.62 14.48 13.14
C SER A 36 -4.07 14.91 13.41
N LYS A 37 -5.03 14.42 12.62
CA LYS A 37 -6.44 14.76 12.72
C LYS A 37 -7.31 13.56 12.34
N LEU A 38 -7.51 12.68 13.31
CA LEU A 38 -8.36 11.51 13.15
C LEU A 38 -9.85 11.85 13.35
N GLY A 39 -10.70 11.17 12.60
CA GLY A 39 -12.16 11.15 12.77
C GLY A 39 -12.64 9.79 13.27
N LEU A 40 -13.91 9.70 13.64
CA LEU A 40 -14.51 8.42 14.04
C LEU A 40 -14.42 7.38 12.91
N ASP A 41 -14.65 7.81 11.68
CA ASP A 41 -14.62 6.94 10.50
C ASP A 41 -13.21 6.40 10.23
N HIS A 42 -12.17 7.21 10.43
CA HIS A 42 -10.77 6.77 10.32
C HIS A 42 -10.46 5.67 11.35
N TRP A 43 -10.95 5.82 12.59
CA TRP A 43 -10.77 4.76 13.59
C TRP A 43 -11.56 3.49 13.28
N ILE A 44 -12.76 3.63 12.70
CA ILE A 44 -13.53 2.48 12.22
C ILE A 44 -12.77 1.75 11.10
N ALA A 45 -12.17 2.47 10.15
CA ALA A 45 -11.35 1.89 9.10
C ALA A 45 -10.16 1.09 9.66
N VAL A 46 -9.40 1.66 10.61
CA VAL A 46 -8.28 0.94 11.28
C VAL A 46 -8.76 -0.34 11.98
N LYS A 47 -9.89 -0.29 12.69
CA LYS A 47 -10.48 -1.49 13.30
C LYS A 47 -10.90 -2.53 12.26
N ASN A 48 -11.37 -2.10 11.09
CA ASN A 48 -11.71 -3.01 10.00
C ASN A 48 -10.48 -3.70 9.41
N ILE A 49 -9.36 -2.99 9.26
CA ILE A 49 -8.07 -3.58 8.84
C ILE A 49 -7.64 -4.64 9.86
N LEU A 50 -7.67 -4.33 11.16
CA LEU A 50 -7.33 -5.29 12.22
C LEU A 50 -8.27 -6.52 12.22
N LYS A 51 -9.57 -6.31 12.00
CA LYS A 51 -10.56 -7.40 11.90
C LYS A 51 -10.30 -8.28 10.67
N TYR A 52 -9.88 -7.68 9.56
CA TYR A 52 -9.50 -8.38 8.35
C TYR A 52 -8.25 -9.24 8.57
N LEU A 53 -7.19 -8.67 9.16
CA LEU A 53 -5.98 -9.41 9.53
C LEU A 53 -6.30 -10.59 10.45
N ARG A 54 -7.15 -10.39 11.46
CA ARG A 54 -7.57 -11.46 12.37
C ARG A 54 -8.27 -12.62 11.64
N ARG A 55 -9.09 -12.31 10.63
CA ARG A 55 -9.82 -13.32 9.83
C ARG A 55 -8.92 -14.04 8.82
N THR A 56 -7.81 -13.41 8.44
CA THR A 56 -6.87 -13.90 7.42
C THR A 56 -5.49 -14.18 8.02
N LYS A 57 -5.45 -14.48 9.33
CA LYS A 57 -4.20 -14.69 10.07
C LYS A 57 -3.37 -15.86 9.54
N ASP A 58 -4.01 -16.81 8.86
CA ASP A 58 -3.40 -18.01 8.32
C ASP A 58 -2.92 -17.81 6.86
N MET A 59 -3.14 -16.63 6.26
CA MET A 59 -2.57 -16.29 4.96
C MET A 59 -1.07 -16.04 5.10
N VAL A 60 -0.29 -16.62 4.19
CA VAL A 60 1.17 -16.51 4.16
C VAL A 60 1.64 -16.23 2.73
N LEU A 61 2.80 -15.59 2.60
CA LEU A 61 3.49 -15.47 1.33
C LEU A 61 4.08 -16.83 0.95
N VAL A 62 3.78 -17.29 -0.26
CA VAL A 62 4.28 -18.55 -0.79
C VAL A 62 5.16 -18.24 -2.00
N TYR A 63 6.42 -18.66 -1.92
CA TYR A 63 7.35 -18.58 -3.02
C TYR A 63 7.40 -19.95 -3.72
N GLY A 64 7.23 -19.94 -5.04
CA GLY A 64 7.39 -21.12 -5.87
C GLY A 64 8.86 -21.55 -5.99
N GLY A 65 9.06 -22.76 -6.49
CA GLY A 65 10.36 -23.25 -6.92
C GLY A 65 10.58 -23.04 -8.43
N GLY A 66 11.80 -23.27 -8.89
CA GLY A 66 12.16 -23.20 -10.30
C GLY A 66 13.32 -22.23 -10.56
N GLU A 67 13.46 -21.83 -11.82
CA GLU A 67 14.37 -20.76 -12.21
C GLU A 67 13.95 -19.45 -11.55
N LEU A 68 14.93 -18.71 -11.03
CA LEU A 68 14.70 -17.43 -10.37
C LEU A 68 14.08 -16.44 -11.38
N ARG A 69 12.80 -16.15 -11.21
CA ARG A 69 12.05 -15.22 -12.06
C ARG A 69 11.48 -14.08 -11.23
N LEU A 70 11.84 -12.86 -11.61
CA LEU A 70 11.30 -11.62 -11.05
C LEU A 70 10.28 -11.05 -12.04
N ASP A 71 9.04 -10.89 -11.61
CA ASP A 71 7.98 -10.22 -12.37
C ASP A 71 7.53 -8.97 -11.61
N GLY A 72 7.51 -7.82 -12.28
CA GLY A 72 7.09 -6.54 -11.73
C GLY A 72 5.80 -6.04 -12.38
N PHE A 73 4.88 -5.54 -11.56
CA PHE A 73 3.63 -4.94 -11.98
C PHE A 73 3.48 -3.57 -11.32
N THR A 74 2.87 -2.63 -12.02
CA THR A 74 2.57 -1.29 -11.52
C THR A 74 1.28 -0.80 -12.13
N ASP A 75 0.54 -0.01 -11.36
CA ASP A 75 -0.71 0.60 -11.79
C ASP A 75 -0.87 1.98 -11.12
N SER A 76 -1.74 2.81 -11.69
CA SER A 76 -2.10 4.09 -11.11
C SER A 76 -3.59 4.41 -11.24
N ASP A 77 -4.14 5.02 -10.21
CA ASP A 77 -5.52 5.48 -10.17
C ASP A 77 -5.57 7.01 -10.14
N PHE A 78 -5.94 7.59 -11.28
CA PHE A 78 -5.90 9.03 -11.56
C PHE A 78 -6.92 9.82 -10.73
N GLN A 79 -6.46 10.85 -10.03
CA GLN A 79 -7.29 11.75 -9.22
C GLN A 79 -8.21 11.05 -8.20
N SER A 80 -7.84 9.86 -7.77
CA SER A 80 -8.62 8.99 -6.89
C SER A 80 -8.67 9.46 -5.44
N ASN A 81 -7.70 10.26 -4.99
CA ASN A 81 -7.77 10.84 -3.66
C ASN A 81 -8.84 11.96 -3.60
N VAL A 82 -9.88 11.76 -2.80
CA VAL A 82 -11.01 12.70 -2.69
C VAL A 82 -10.59 14.05 -2.10
N ASP A 83 -9.59 14.06 -1.22
CA ASP A 83 -9.19 15.26 -0.47
C ASP A 83 -8.41 16.28 -1.33
N ASP A 84 -7.52 15.82 -2.21
CA ASP A 84 -6.60 16.69 -2.98
C ASP A 84 -6.51 16.35 -4.46
N ARG A 85 -7.31 15.39 -4.95
CA ARG A 85 -7.31 14.89 -6.34
C ARG A 85 -5.94 14.45 -6.83
N LYS A 86 -5.03 14.06 -5.93
CA LYS A 86 -3.81 13.38 -6.34
C LYS A 86 -4.08 11.94 -6.66
N SER A 87 -3.35 11.43 -7.65
CA SER A 87 -3.40 10.03 -8.04
C SER A 87 -2.80 9.15 -6.95
N ILE A 88 -3.23 7.91 -6.91
CA ILE A 88 -2.63 6.85 -6.09
C ILE A 88 -1.93 5.91 -7.05
N PHE A 89 -0.76 5.43 -6.68
CA PHE A 89 -0.05 4.43 -7.47
C PHE A 89 0.38 3.27 -6.58
N ASP A 90 0.59 2.14 -7.21
CA ASP A 90 1.19 0.99 -6.58
C ASP A 90 2.12 0.22 -7.52
N TYR A 91 2.93 -0.62 -6.90
CA TYR A 91 3.68 -1.65 -7.59
C TYR A 91 3.78 -2.89 -6.71
N ILE A 92 3.99 -4.02 -7.38
CA ILE A 92 4.31 -5.29 -6.74
C ILE A 92 5.33 -6.04 -7.60
N PHE A 93 6.42 -6.43 -6.96
CA PHE A 93 7.42 -7.34 -7.49
C PHE A 93 7.21 -8.70 -6.86
N THR A 94 7.14 -9.72 -7.71
CA THR A 94 7.01 -11.11 -7.31
C THR A 94 8.23 -11.91 -7.74
N CYS A 95 8.72 -12.77 -6.86
CA CYS A 95 9.77 -13.73 -7.12
C CYS A 95 9.18 -15.14 -7.05
N ASN A 96 9.25 -15.89 -8.15
CA ASN A 96 8.65 -17.22 -8.27
C ASN A 96 7.17 -17.25 -7.82
N GLY A 97 6.40 -16.20 -8.14
CA GLY A 97 4.99 -16.07 -7.79
C GLY A 97 4.69 -15.55 -6.37
N GLY A 98 5.69 -15.38 -5.50
CA GLY A 98 5.52 -14.78 -4.17
C GLY A 98 5.95 -13.32 -4.15
N ALA A 99 5.21 -12.44 -3.46
CA ALA A 99 5.56 -11.01 -3.37
C ALA A 99 6.88 -10.79 -2.60
N VAL A 100 7.78 -9.95 -3.10
CA VAL A 100 9.08 -9.62 -2.48
C VAL A 100 9.27 -8.13 -2.20
N SER A 101 8.71 -7.26 -3.05
CA SER A 101 8.67 -5.81 -2.81
C SER A 101 7.35 -5.26 -3.31
N TRP A 102 6.76 -4.32 -2.58
CA TRP A 102 5.48 -3.71 -2.95
C TRP A 102 5.32 -2.37 -2.26
N LYS A 103 4.48 -1.52 -2.84
CA LYS A 103 4.14 -0.21 -2.29
C LYS A 103 2.78 0.21 -2.80
N SER A 104 2.03 0.92 -1.97
CA SER A 104 0.87 1.70 -2.41
C SER A 104 0.97 3.07 -1.76
N SER A 105 1.01 4.12 -2.58
CA SER A 105 1.23 5.49 -2.11
C SER A 105 0.45 6.51 -2.91
N LYS A 106 0.12 7.63 -2.27
CA LYS A 106 -0.34 8.83 -2.98
C LYS A 106 0.85 9.42 -3.75
N GLN A 107 0.62 9.90 -4.96
CA GLN A 107 1.62 10.68 -5.70
C GLN A 107 1.86 12.03 -5.02
N ASP A 108 3.09 12.54 -5.12
CA ASP A 108 3.45 13.83 -4.53
C ASP A 108 2.93 15.02 -5.36
N THR A 109 2.86 14.84 -6.68
CA THR A 109 2.42 15.87 -7.63
C THR A 109 1.03 15.54 -8.15
N THR A 110 0.20 16.57 -8.35
CA THR A 110 -1.07 16.43 -9.07
C THR A 110 -0.77 16.38 -10.57
N VAL A 111 -1.28 15.37 -11.25
CA VAL A 111 -1.14 15.19 -12.70
C VAL A 111 -2.45 15.53 -13.42
N ASP A 112 -2.35 15.81 -14.71
CA ASP A 112 -3.48 16.27 -15.52
C ASP A 112 -4.03 15.18 -16.45
N SER A 113 -3.35 14.02 -16.53
CA SER A 113 -3.85 12.86 -17.28
C SER A 113 -3.56 11.52 -16.60
N THR A 114 -4.33 10.50 -16.99
CA THR A 114 -4.08 9.11 -16.61
C THR A 114 -2.71 8.63 -17.09
N THR A 115 -2.30 9.01 -18.31
CA THR A 115 -0.99 8.64 -18.88
C THR A 115 0.17 9.18 -18.05
N GLU A 116 0.07 10.41 -17.54
CA GLU A 116 1.09 10.98 -16.65
C GLU A 116 1.12 10.26 -15.30
N ALA A 117 -0.04 9.89 -14.75
CA ALA A 117 -0.12 9.11 -13.53
C ALA A 117 0.59 7.75 -13.69
N GLU A 118 0.33 7.06 -14.79
CA GLU A 118 0.95 5.78 -15.16
C GLU A 118 2.46 5.93 -15.32
N HIS A 119 2.91 7.00 -15.98
CA HIS A 119 4.33 7.25 -16.19
C HIS A 119 5.08 7.49 -14.88
N ILE A 120 4.47 8.19 -13.91
CA ILE A 120 5.05 8.37 -12.57
C ILE A 120 5.11 7.03 -11.84
N ALA A 121 4.05 6.23 -11.88
CA ALA A 121 3.99 4.91 -11.26
C ALA A 121 5.08 3.98 -11.82
N ALA A 122 5.17 3.89 -13.14
CA ALA A 122 6.20 3.12 -13.84
C ALA A 122 7.62 3.62 -13.54
N SER A 123 7.82 4.93 -13.41
CA SER A 123 9.12 5.48 -13.03
C SER A 123 9.53 5.09 -11.61
N ASP A 124 8.59 5.10 -10.65
CA ASP A 124 8.86 4.68 -9.27
C ASP A 124 9.12 3.17 -9.19
N ALA A 125 8.32 2.36 -9.88
CA ALA A 125 8.53 0.92 -10.00
C ALA A 125 9.88 0.59 -10.66
N ALA A 126 10.30 1.31 -11.70
CA ALA A 126 11.59 1.10 -12.34
C ALA A 126 12.78 1.39 -11.40
N LYS A 127 12.68 2.40 -10.52
CA LYS A 127 13.71 2.66 -9.51
C LYS A 127 13.83 1.51 -8.52
N GLU A 128 12.69 0.97 -8.09
CA GLU A 128 12.66 -0.20 -7.22
C GLU A 128 13.26 -1.42 -7.93
N ALA A 129 12.92 -1.65 -9.20
CA ALA A 129 13.44 -2.76 -9.99
C ALA A 129 14.97 -2.71 -10.17
N ILE A 130 15.58 -1.52 -10.19
CA ILE A 130 17.04 -1.34 -10.24
C ILE A 130 17.68 -1.61 -8.87
N TRP A 131 16.95 -1.35 -7.78
CA TRP A 131 17.44 -1.58 -6.43
C TRP A 131 17.42 -3.06 -6.02
N ILE A 132 16.41 -3.82 -6.49
CA ILE A 132 16.27 -5.28 -6.32
C ILE A 132 17.38 -6.02 -7.09
#